data_AF-A0A6A6TT20-F1
#
_entry.id   AF-A0A6A6TT20-F1
#
_cell.length_a   1.000
_cell.length_b   1.000
_cell.length_c   1.000
_cell.angle_alpha   90.00
_cell.angle_beta   90.00
_cell.angle_gamma   90.00
#
_symmetry.space_group_name_H-M   'P 1'
#
loop_
_entity.id
_entity.type
_entity.pdbx_description
1 polymer ?
#
loop_
_entity_poly.entity_id
_entity_poly.type
_entity_poly.pdbx_seq_one_letter_code
_entity_poly.pdbx_strand_id
1 'polypeptide(L)'
;MATSGTDADMSNVPHHASPQHVGHCIDLLRNALVCQPDLTLEVANRNMHGVTGFGTEHMCADWEKLVGWTEEWELWELKETDFSGEEGSSKIKSS
;
A
#
# COMPACT_ATOMS: atom_id res chain seq x y z
N MET A 1 28.52 -9.97 -18.60
CA MET A 1 28.52 -9.94 -20.08
C MET A 1 27.33 -9.12 -20.52
N ALA A 2 27.53 -7.86 -20.89
CA ALA A 2 26.51 -7.06 -21.55
C ALA A 2 26.73 -7.25 -23.06
N THR A 3 25.80 -7.91 -23.72
CA THR A 3 25.81 -7.98 -25.19
C THR A 3 25.56 -6.57 -25.71
N SER A 4 26.49 -6.06 -26.51
CA SER A 4 26.35 -4.84 -27.29
C SER A 4 25.04 -4.90 -28.09
N GLY A 5 24.02 -4.19 -27.62
CA GLY A 5 22.79 -4.01 -28.35
C GLY A 5 23.09 -3.24 -29.62
N THR A 6 22.67 -3.76 -30.77
CA THR A 6 22.62 -2.98 -32.01
C THR A 6 21.84 -1.72 -31.74
N ASP A 7 22.41 -0.55 -32.05
CA ASP A 7 21.73 0.75 -31.95
C ASP A 7 20.42 0.66 -32.74
N ALA A 8 19.32 0.45 -32.04
CA ALA A 8 18.01 0.42 -32.66
C ALA A 8 17.76 1.82 -33.21
N ASP A 9 17.52 1.91 -34.51
CA ASP A 9 17.14 3.16 -35.16
C ASP A 9 15.85 3.70 -34.52
N MET A 10 16.02 4.67 -33.61
CA MET A 10 14.95 5.29 -32.82
C MET A 10 13.97 6.08 -33.68
N SER A 11 14.29 6.35 -34.94
CA SER A 11 13.45 7.16 -35.84
C SER A 11 12.20 6.45 -36.34
N ASN A 12 12.14 5.12 -36.21
CA ASN A 12 11.01 4.29 -36.69
C ASN A 12 10.41 3.40 -35.58
N VAL A 13 10.64 3.76 -34.32
CA VAL A 13 10.04 3.03 -33.20
C VAL A 13 8.58 3.47 -33.04
N PRO A 14 7.61 2.53 -33.03
CA PRO A 14 6.23 2.87 -32.74
C PRO A 14 6.13 3.65 -31.42
N HIS A 15 5.28 4.67 -31.36
CA HIS A 15 5.17 5.55 -30.19
C HIS A 15 5.04 4.78 -28.86
N HIS A 16 4.24 3.70 -28.83
CA HIS A 16 4.05 2.84 -27.65
C HIS A 16 5.29 2.04 -27.22
N ALA A 17 6.24 1.85 -28.12
CA ALA A 17 7.51 1.17 -27.86
C ALA A 17 8.67 2.16 -27.65
N SER A 18 8.41 3.47 -27.76
CA SER A 18 9.45 4.48 -27.50
C SER A 18 9.94 4.40 -26.06
N PRO A 19 11.24 4.63 -25.79
CA PRO A 19 11.78 4.59 -24.43
C PRO A 19 11.06 5.52 -23.46
N GLN A 20 10.63 6.69 -23.93
CA GLN A 20 9.88 7.66 -23.13
C GLN A 20 8.49 7.13 -22.76
N HIS A 21 7.82 6.41 -23.67
CA HIS A 21 6.50 5.84 -23.39
C HIS A 21 6.61 4.67 -22.41
N VAL A 22 7.52 3.72 -22.70
CA VAL A 22 7.77 2.57 -21.82
C VAL A 22 8.22 3.03 -20.44
N GLY A 23 9.12 4.02 -20.35
CA GLY A 23 9.65 4.52 -19.08
C GLY A 23 8.55 4.99 -18.12
N HIS A 24 7.68 5.90 -18.56
CA HIS A 24 6.61 6.37 -17.68
C HIS A 24 5.55 5.30 -17.39
N CYS A 25 5.29 4.35 -18.31
CA CYS A 25 4.40 3.22 -18.04
C CYS A 25 4.94 2.35 -16.90
N ILE A 26 6.24 2.07 -16.91
CA ILE A 26 6.90 1.33 -15.82
C ILE A 26 6.84 2.15 -14.51
N ASP A 27 7.00 3.47 -14.57
CA ASP A 27 6.85 4.32 -13.38
C ASP A 27 5.43 4.26 -12.80
N LEU A 28 4.39 4.29 -13.66
CA LEU A 28 3.00 4.15 -13.23
C LEU A 28 2.73 2.79 -12.58
N LEU A 29 3.22 1.70 -13.19
CA LEU A 29 3.11 0.35 -12.63
C LEU A 29 3.84 0.25 -11.27
N ARG A 30 5.05 0.80 -11.19
CA ARG A 30 5.82 0.87 -9.95
C ARG A 30 5.04 1.61 -8.87
N ASN A 31 4.49 2.79 -9.17
CA ASN A 31 3.74 3.59 -8.20
C ASN A 31 2.52 2.83 -7.68
N ALA A 32 1.77 2.15 -8.55
CA ALA A 32 0.63 1.33 -8.14
C ALA A 32 1.05 0.19 -7.19
N LEU A 33 2.12 -0.54 -7.51
CA LEU A 33 2.62 -1.66 -6.69
C LEU A 33 3.19 -1.21 -5.34
N VAL A 34 3.84 -0.05 -5.27
CA VAL A 34 4.39 0.49 -4.02
C VAL A 34 3.26 1.00 -3.10
N CYS A 35 2.17 1.53 -3.66
CA CYS A 35 1.03 2.01 -2.88
C CYS A 35 0.20 0.87 -2.28
N GLN A 36 0.11 -0.26 -2.96
CA GLN A 36 -0.63 -1.44 -2.50
C GLN A 36 0.22 -2.70 -2.66
N PRO A 37 1.27 -2.85 -1.84
CA PRO A 37 2.14 -4.00 -1.92
C PRO A 37 1.40 -5.25 -1.43
N ASP A 38 1.69 -6.38 -2.05
CA ASP A 38 1.38 -7.66 -1.46
C ASP A 38 2.35 -7.92 -0.29
N LEU A 39 1.78 -8.12 0.90
CA LEU A 39 2.52 -8.35 2.14
C LEU A 39 2.69 -9.84 2.46
N THR A 40 2.27 -10.72 1.56
CA THR A 40 2.41 -12.17 1.71
C THR A 40 3.90 -12.54 1.76
N LEU A 41 4.30 -13.24 2.82
CA LEU A 41 5.67 -13.72 2.98
C LEU A 41 5.86 -15.07 2.28
N GLU A 42 6.90 -15.18 1.46
CA GLU A 42 7.26 -16.47 0.88
C GLU A 42 7.84 -17.43 1.91
N VAL A 43 7.47 -18.71 1.78
CA VAL A 43 7.97 -19.76 2.68
C VAL A 43 9.36 -20.19 2.25
N ALA A 44 10.33 -20.06 3.17
CA ALA A 44 11.69 -20.52 2.93
C ALA A 44 11.76 -22.03 2.75
N ASN A 45 12.32 -22.47 1.64
CA ASN A 45 12.66 -23.86 1.39
C ASN A 45 14.10 -24.11 1.83
N ARG A 46 14.23 -24.93 2.89
CA ARG A 46 15.50 -25.21 3.55
C ARG A 46 16.49 -25.97 2.67
N ASN A 47 16.02 -26.80 1.74
CA ASN A 47 16.88 -27.61 0.88
C ASN A 47 17.53 -26.77 -0.23
N MET A 48 16.89 -25.67 -0.63
CA MET A 48 17.41 -24.74 -1.63
C MET A 48 18.08 -23.50 -1.03
N HIS A 49 18.12 -23.39 0.32
CA HIS A 49 18.64 -22.22 1.02
C HIS A 49 18.03 -20.89 0.52
N GLY A 50 16.72 -20.88 0.23
CA GLY A 50 16.04 -19.73 -0.38
C GLY A 50 14.53 -19.91 -0.45
N VAL A 51 13.89 -19.22 -1.40
CA VAL A 51 12.45 -19.28 -1.68
C VAL A 51 12.22 -19.73 -3.13
N THR A 52 11.07 -20.32 -3.42
CA THR A 52 10.73 -20.81 -4.76
C THR A 52 10.37 -19.69 -5.74
N GLY A 53 9.99 -18.51 -5.23
CA GLY A 53 9.54 -17.36 -6.03
C GLY A 53 8.10 -17.47 -6.55
N PHE A 54 7.46 -18.64 -6.42
CA PHE A 54 6.10 -18.93 -6.86
C PHE A 54 5.45 -20.02 -5.99
N GLY A 55 4.12 -20.04 -5.97
CA GLY A 55 3.32 -21.06 -5.29
C GLY A 55 2.89 -20.72 -3.86
N THR A 56 3.30 -19.55 -3.35
CA THR A 56 2.76 -19.00 -2.10
C THR A 56 1.33 -18.53 -2.34
N GLU A 57 0.41 -18.91 -1.46
CA GLU A 57 -0.97 -18.45 -1.51
C GLU A 57 -1.04 -16.99 -1.03
N HIS A 58 -1.57 -16.12 -1.90
CA HIS A 58 -1.73 -14.70 -1.62
C HIS A 58 -3.10 -14.45 -0.97
N MET A 59 -3.13 -13.74 0.16
CA MET A 59 -4.36 -13.44 0.86
C MET A 59 -4.87 -12.04 0.51
N CYS A 60 -6.16 -11.93 0.20
CA CYS A 60 -6.80 -10.62 0.02
C CYS A 60 -6.86 -9.86 1.34
N ALA A 61 -6.87 -8.53 1.25
CA ALA A 61 -7.10 -7.68 2.42
C ALA A 61 -8.51 -7.92 2.99
N ASP A 62 -8.59 -8.11 4.30
CA ASP A 62 -9.85 -8.12 5.04
C ASP A 62 -10.22 -6.68 5.40
N TRP A 63 -11.08 -6.07 4.59
CA TRP A 63 -11.50 -4.68 4.76
C TRP A 63 -12.40 -4.48 5.98
N GLU A 64 -13.22 -5.47 6.35
CA GLU A 64 -14.08 -5.37 7.53
C GLU A 64 -13.23 -5.27 8.79
N LYS A 65 -12.18 -6.11 8.88
CA LYS A 65 -11.22 -6.05 9.99
C LYS A 65 -10.44 -4.74 10.02
N LEU A 66 -10.03 -4.21 8.86
CA LEU A 66 -9.34 -2.93 8.81
C LEU A 66 -10.25 -1.79 9.26
N VAL A 67 -11.51 -1.76 8.80
CA VAL A 67 -12.49 -0.75 9.20
C VAL A 67 -12.75 -0.85 10.70
N GLY A 68 -13.04 -2.03 11.23
CA GLY A 68 -13.28 -2.22 12.67
C GLY A 68 -12.08 -1.81 13.53
N TRP A 69 -10.85 -2.12 13.10
CA TRP A 69 -9.66 -1.59 13.76
C TRP A 69 -9.59 -0.07 13.70
N THR A 70 -9.87 0.54 12.53
CA THR A 70 -9.78 1.99 12.36
C THR A 70 -10.80 2.73 13.25
N GLU A 71 -12.03 2.23 13.34
CA GLU A 71 -13.11 2.79 14.17
C GLU A 71 -12.74 2.90 15.66
N GLU A 72 -11.93 1.99 16.20
CA GLU A 72 -11.44 2.07 17.59
C GLU A 72 -10.53 3.29 17.83
N TRP A 73 -9.85 3.77 16.78
CA TRP A 73 -8.88 4.86 16.83
C TRP A 73 -9.37 6.13 16.13
N GLU A 74 -10.55 6.09 15.49
CA GLU A 74 -11.19 7.30 15.00
C GLU A 74 -11.55 8.19 16.19
N LEU A 75 -10.79 9.27 16.38
CA LEU A 75 -11.07 10.29 17.38
C LEU A 75 -12.29 11.13 16.97
N TRP A 76 -13.48 10.54 17.02
CA TRP A 76 -14.74 11.28 16.98
C TRP A 76 -15.29 11.49 18.39
N GLU A 77 -14.50 12.08 19.27
CA GLU A 77 -15.03 12.84 20.41
C GLU A 77 -14.78 14.34 20.19
N LEU A 78 -15.41 14.93 19.17
CA LEU A 78 -15.88 16.31 19.36
C LEU A 78 -17.10 16.20 20.26
N LYS A 79 -16.90 16.18 21.58
CA LYS A 79 -18.00 16.39 22.52
C LYS A 79 -18.61 17.75 22.17
N GLU A 80 -19.89 17.74 21.81
CA GLU A 80 -20.72 18.94 21.57
C GLU A 80 -20.64 19.99 22.71
N THR A 81 -20.08 19.61 23.86
CA THR A 81 -19.93 20.42 25.07
C THR A 81 -18.89 21.54 24.98
N ASP A 82 -18.04 21.58 23.94
CA ASP A 82 -17.03 22.65 23.80
C ASP A 82 -17.58 23.95 23.18
N PHE A 83 -18.86 23.99 22.75
CA PHE A 83 -19.47 25.16 22.10
C PHE A 83 -20.44 25.99 22.96
N SER A 84 -20.72 25.61 24.20
CA SER A 84 -21.53 26.44 25.11
C SER A 84 -20.83 26.59 26.45
N GLY A 85 -20.06 27.66 26.60
CA GLY A 85 -19.64 28.10 27.92
C GLY A 85 -20.86 28.44 28.75
N GLU A 86 -21.05 27.78 29.89
CA GLU A 86 -21.59 28.41 31.09
C GLU A 86 -21.33 27.56 32.34
N GLU A 87 -21.25 28.29 33.44
CA GLU A 87 -20.61 27.93 34.69
C GLU A 87 -21.27 26.79 35.49
N GLY A 88 -20.44 26.04 36.21
CA GLY A 88 -20.69 25.65 37.60
C GLY A 88 -21.79 24.61 37.90
N SER A 89 -21.39 23.47 38.44
CA SER A 89 -21.86 22.98 39.75
C SER A 89 -21.38 21.56 39.99
N SER A 90 -20.83 21.37 41.19
CA SER A 90 -20.52 20.10 41.83
C SER A 90 -21.69 19.11 41.83
N LYS A 91 -21.38 17.80 41.69
CA LYS A 91 -21.94 16.74 42.56
C LYS A 91 -21.22 15.38 42.42
N ILE A 92 -20.43 15.08 43.47
CA ILE A 92 -20.36 13.84 44.30
C ILE A 92 -20.42 12.46 43.60
N LYS A 93 -19.34 11.69 43.77
CA LYS A 93 -19.29 10.22 43.57
C LYS A 93 -20.20 9.49 44.57
N SER A 94 -20.90 8.44 44.14
CA SER A 94 -21.35 7.39 45.05
C SER A 94 -21.24 6.00 44.42
N SER A 95 -20.46 5.16 45.11
CA SER A 95 -20.45 3.69 45.16
C SER A 95 -20.13 2.87 43.92
#